data_AF-A0A0R2RF33-F1
#
_entry.id   AF-A0A0R2RF33-F1
#
_cell.length_a   1.000
_cell.length_b   1.000
_cell.length_c   1.000
_cell.angle_alpha   90.00
_cell.angle_beta   90.00
_cell.angle_gamma   90.00
#
_symmetry.space_group_name_H-M   'P 1'
#
loop_
_entity.id
_entity.type
_entity.pdbx_description
1 polymer ?
#
loop_
_entity_poly.entity_id
_entity_poly.type
_entity_poly.pdbx_seq_one_letter_code
_entity_poly.pdbx_strand_id
1 'polypeptide(L)'
;MIYFKKLFLTFVFVLSYSSIVFAEDKYFNEGLKLFNEEKYEDAKFLFERSIIFNPKASDSYLYLAKIYEVEKDIRKEEKNLDTTLLLEPSNEEALLMSMKIALEKTNYEKVKSLSETFSNVCKKLCSEKDEIIKTLNNLEPKNES
;
A
#
# COMPACT_ATOMS: atom_id res chain seq x y z
N MET A 1 8.32 42.45 -31.82
CA MET A 1 8.42 42.48 -30.34
C MET A 1 7.33 41.66 -29.63
N ILE A 2 6.08 41.65 -30.11
CA ILE A 2 4.96 40.88 -29.49
C ILE A 2 5.14 39.36 -29.64
N TYR A 3 5.58 38.87 -30.81
CA TYR A 3 5.82 37.43 -31.05
C TYR A 3 6.92 36.84 -30.17
N PHE A 4 7.97 37.60 -29.89
CA PHE A 4 9.08 37.18 -29.01
C PHE A 4 8.62 37.04 -27.56
N LYS A 5 7.72 37.92 -27.08
CA LYS A 5 7.10 37.81 -25.75
C LYS A 5 6.15 36.60 -25.64
N LYS A 6 5.40 36.27 -26.69
CA LYS A 6 4.54 35.07 -26.71
C LYS A 6 5.37 33.78 -26.69
N LEU A 7 6.44 33.72 -27.47
CA LEU A 7 7.36 32.57 -27.51
C LEU A 7 8.05 32.36 -26.15
N PHE A 8 8.43 33.45 -25.48
CA PHE A 8 9.01 33.42 -24.14
C PHE A 8 8.00 32.94 -23.09
N LEU A 9 6.74 33.39 -23.16
CA LEU A 9 5.65 32.95 -22.27
C LEU A 9 5.34 31.45 -22.43
N THR A 10 5.31 30.93 -23.66
CA THR A 10 5.11 29.50 -23.92
C THR A 10 6.28 28.65 -23.40
N PHE A 11 7.51 29.16 -23.51
CA PHE A 11 8.71 28.47 -23.03
C PHE A 11 8.75 28.37 -21.50
N VAL A 12 8.35 29.43 -20.78
CA VAL A 12 8.20 29.41 -19.32
C VAL A 12 7.12 28.42 -18.88
N PHE A 13 6.02 28.31 -19.63
CA PHE A 13 4.95 27.34 -19.35
C PHE A 13 5.43 25.89 -19.53
N VAL A 14 6.23 25.58 -20.55
CA VAL A 14 6.78 24.23 -20.76
C VAL A 14 7.77 23.83 -19.66
N LEU A 15 8.59 24.78 -19.19
CA LEU A 15 9.56 24.54 -18.09
C LEU A 15 8.89 24.32 -16.73
N SER A 16 7.64 24.77 -16.53
CA SER A 16 6.88 24.49 -15.30
C SER A 16 6.26 23.10 -15.27
N TYR A 17 6.23 22.37 -16.39
CA TYR A 17 5.68 21.00 -16.48
C TYR A 17 6.75 19.91 -16.44
N SER A 18 8.04 20.22 -16.49
CA SER A 18 9.10 19.23 -16.74
C SER A 18 9.73 18.58 -15.51
N SER A 19 9.11 18.61 -14.34
CA SER A 19 9.61 17.90 -13.15
C SER A 19 8.70 16.74 -12.74
N ILE A 20 8.47 15.79 -13.66
CA ILE A 20 8.13 14.41 -13.27
C ILE A 20 9.40 13.57 -13.50
N VAL A 21 10.36 13.73 -12.60
CA VAL A 21 11.47 12.78 -12.48
C VAL A 21 10.94 11.64 -11.62
N PHE A 22 10.59 10.52 -12.24
CA PHE A 22 10.44 9.26 -11.51
C PHE A 22 11.84 8.83 -11.08
N ALA A 23 12.29 9.31 -9.92
CA ALA A 23 13.51 8.82 -9.31
C ALA A 23 13.27 7.35 -8.94
N GLU A 24 14.07 6.44 -9.50
CA GLU A 24 14.12 5.05 -9.06
C GLU A 24 14.47 5.03 -7.56
N ASP A 25 13.60 4.44 -6.74
CA ASP A 25 13.82 4.39 -5.30
C ASP A 25 14.84 3.31 -4.96
N LYS A 26 16.12 3.69 -5.04
CA LYS A 26 17.24 2.81 -4.71
C LYS A 26 17.11 2.20 -3.32
N TYR A 27 16.59 2.95 -2.34
CA TYR A 27 16.45 2.46 -0.97
C TYR A 27 15.38 1.39 -0.89
N PHE A 28 14.24 1.58 -1.57
CA PHE A 28 13.23 0.55 -1.67
C PHE A 28 13.78 -0.73 -2.32
N ASN A 29 14.47 -0.63 -3.45
CA ASN A 29 15.01 -1.79 -4.16
C ASN A 29 16.03 -2.56 -3.33
N GLU A 30 16.90 -1.85 -2.61
CA GLU A 30 17.87 -2.47 -1.69
C GLU A 30 17.18 -3.07 -0.45
N GLY A 31 16.18 -2.38 0.10
CA GLY A 31 15.34 -2.88 1.19
C GLY A 31 14.60 -4.16 0.82
N LEU A 32 14.03 -4.20 -0.40
CA LEU A 32 13.36 -5.37 -0.95
C LEU A 32 14.30 -6.57 -1.05
N LYS A 33 15.55 -6.35 -1.49
CA LYS A 33 16.55 -7.41 -1.52
C LYS A 33 16.82 -7.96 -0.11
N LEU A 34 17.04 -7.08 0.88
CA LEU A 34 17.28 -7.51 2.27
C LEU A 34 16.07 -8.19 2.90
N PHE A 35 14.85 -7.73 2.57
CA PHE A 35 13.61 -8.37 2.99
C PHE A 35 13.52 -9.81 2.48
N ASN A 36 13.85 -10.03 1.20
CA ASN A 36 13.88 -11.37 0.60
C ASN A 36 15.01 -12.25 1.14
N GLU A 37 16.05 -11.66 1.73
CA GLU A 37 17.11 -12.35 2.49
C GLU A 37 16.74 -12.53 3.98
N GLU A 38 15.50 -12.21 4.39
CA GLU A 38 14.98 -12.25 5.76
C GLU A 38 15.74 -11.35 6.76
N LYS A 39 16.51 -10.39 6.27
CA LYS A 39 17.21 -9.39 7.08
C LYS A 39 16.28 -8.23 7.41
N TYR A 40 15.26 -8.50 8.21
CA TYR A 40 14.15 -7.58 8.44
C TYR A 40 14.55 -6.25 9.07
N GLU A 41 15.51 -6.24 10.00
CA GLU A 41 15.98 -4.98 10.61
C GLU A 41 16.67 -4.05 9.60
N ASP A 42 17.54 -4.60 8.75
CA ASP A 42 18.21 -3.81 7.71
C ASP A 42 17.22 -3.38 6.62
N ALA A 43 16.28 -4.25 6.24
CA ALA A 43 15.22 -3.93 5.30
C ALA A 43 14.31 -2.80 5.82
N LYS A 44 13.90 -2.87 7.10
CA LYS A 44 13.11 -1.83 7.79
C LYS A 44 13.81 -0.48 7.72
N PHE A 45 15.10 -0.43 8.04
CA PHE A 45 15.90 0.81 7.95
C PHE A 45 15.89 1.40 6.52
N LEU A 46 16.01 0.56 5.49
CA LEU A 46 16.00 1.02 4.11
C LEU A 46 14.61 1.48 3.65
N PHE A 47 13.53 0.82 4.05
CA PHE A 47 12.16 1.27 3.77
C PHE A 47 11.84 2.60 4.46
N GLU A 48 12.26 2.78 5.72
CA GLU A 48 12.15 4.07 6.43
C GLU A 48 12.93 5.17 5.70
N ARG A 49 14.12 4.86 5.20
CA ARG A 49 14.91 5.80 4.41
C ARG A 49 14.24 6.14 3.08
N SER A 50 13.68 5.16 2.38
CA SER A 50 12.87 5.38 1.17
C SER A 50 11.75 6.39 1.44
N ILE A 51 11.02 6.24 2.54
CA ILE A 51 9.93 7.14 2.95
C ILE A 51 10.43 8.58 3.19
N ILE A 52 11.62 8.76 3.76
CA ILE A 52 12.21 10.10 3.96
C ILE A 52 12.42 10.81 2.62
N PHE A 53 12.87 10.10 1.59
CA PHE A 53 13.11 10.68 0.26
C PHE A 53 11.83 10.79 -0.58
N ASN A 54 10.94 9.82 -0.45
CA ASN A 54 9.65 9.78 -1.11
C ASN A 54 8.54 9.42 -0.11
N PRO A 55 7.90 10.42 0.54
CA PRO A 55 6.82 10.18 1.48
C PRO A 55 5.58 9.49 0.89
N LYS A 56 5.48 9.42 -0.45
CA LYS A 56 4.39 8.76 -1.18
C LYS A 56 4.76 7.35 -1.69
N ALA A 57 5.88 6.77 -1.24
CA ALA A 57 6.28 5.42 -1.58
C ALA A 57 5.36 4.38 -0.89
N SER A 58 4.19 4.10 -1.46
CA SER A 58 3.19 3.14 -0.91
C SER A 58 3.79 1.77 -0.65
N ASP A 59 4.65 1.30 -1.55
CA ASP A 59 5.35 0.01 -1.42
C ASP A 59 6.24 -0.04 -0.17
N SER A 60 6.95 1.03 0.18
CA SER A 60 7.80 1.04 1.37
C SER A 60 6.98 0.90 2.66
N TYR A 61 5.80 1.53 2.73
CA TYR A 61 4.87 1.30 3.83
C TYR A 61 4.33 -0.13 3.83
N LEU A 62 4.01 -0.69 2.66
CA LEU A 62 3.51 -2.06 2.55
C LEU A 62 4.54 -3.07 3.06
N TYR A 63 5.80 -2.93 2.69
CA TYR A 63 6.86 -3.83 3.18
C TYR A 63 7.18 -3.62 4.66
N LEU A 64 7.05 -2.39 5.19
CA LEU A 64 7.09 -2.19 6.64
C LEU A 64 5.95 -2.93 7.33
N ALA A 65 4.73 -2.93 6.76
CA ALA A 65 3.63 -3.72 7.31
C ALA A 65 3.94 -5.21 7.35
N LYS A 66 4.49 -5.79 6.27
CA LYS A 66 4.92 -7.20 6.23
C LYS A 66 5.98 -7.52 7.28
N ILE A 67 6.93 -6.62 7.51
CA ILE A 67 7.92 -6.78 8.59
C ILE A 67 7.22 -6.80 9.96
N TYR A 68 6.28 -5.88 10.19
CA TYR A 68 5.55 -5.82 11.45
C TYR A 68 4.58 -7.01 11.66
N GLU A 69 4.06 -7.61 10.59
CA GLU A 69 3.34 -8.89 10.63
C GLU A 69 4.26 -10.01 11.18
N VAL A 70 5.49 -10.12 10.66
CA VAL A 70 6.50 -11.07 11.15
C VAL A 70 6.87 -10.80 12.61
N GLU A 71 7.04 -9.53 12.99
CA GLU A 71 7.31 -9.11 14.37
C GLU A 71 6.10 -9.25 15.30
N LYS A 72 4.90 -9.53 14.76
CA LYS A 72 3.61 -9.57 15.48
C LYS A 72 3.24 -8.24 16.16
N ASP A 73 3.73 -7.11 15.65
CA ASP A 73 3.33 -5.76 16.10
C ASP A 73 2.13 -5.28 15.27
N ILE A 74 0.95 -5.84 15.56
CA ILE A 74 -0.32 -5.57 14.85
C ILE A 74 -0.61 -4.06 14.75
N ARG A 75 -0.25 -3.29 15.78
CA ARG A 75 -0.50 -1.84 15.79
C ARG A 75 0.32 -1.13 14.72
N LYS A 76 1.60 -1.49 14.56
CA LYS A 76 2.45 -0.89 13.53
C LYS A 76 2.14 -1.45 12.14
N GLU A 77 1.77 -2.72 12.05
CA GLU A 77 1.29 -3.34 10.81
C GLU A 77 0.08 -2.55 10.27
N GLU A 78 -0.99 -2.40 11.06
CA GLU A 78 -2.18 -1.65 10.66
C GLU A 78 -1.87 -0.21 10.26
N LYS A 79 -1.05 0.50 11.05
CA LYS A 79 -0.67 1.88 10.73
C LYS A 79 -0.02 1.99 9.34
N ASN A 80 0.84 1.05 9.00
CA ASN A 80 1.52 1.05 7.71
C ASN A 80 0.56 0.62 6.59
N LEU A 81 -0.31 -0.37 6.81
CA LEU A 81 -1.34 -0.76 5.83
C LEU A 81 -2.33 0.37 5.56
N ASP A 82 -2.81 1.06 6.59
CA ASP A 82 -3.68 2.23 6.44
C ASP A 82 -3.00 3.33 5.61
N THR A 83 -1.69 3.52 5.79
CA THR A 83 -0.91 4.48 5.01
C THR A 83 -0.73 4.02 3.56
N THR A 84 -0.46 2.73 3.33
CA THR A 84 -0.41 2.14 1.98
C THR A 84 -1.73 2.35 1.25
N LEU A 85 -2.86 2.04 1.89
CA LEU A 85 -4.19 2.20 1.28
C LEU A 85 -4.61 3.66 1.10
N LEU A 86 -4.10 4.57 1.93
CA LEU A 86 -4.31 6.00 1.73
C LEU A 86 -3.58 6.51 0.47
N LEU A 87 -2.37 6.02 0.21
CA LEU A 87 -1.55 6.41 -0.93
C LEU A 87 -1.93 5.66 -2.21
N GLU A 88 -2.33 4.39 -2.07
CA GLU A 88 -2.68 3.48 -3.15
C GLU A 88 -3.92 2.65 -2.75
N PRO A 89 -5.14 3.20 -2.90
CA PRO A 89 -6.37 2.52 -2.48
C PRO A 89 -6.67 1.21 -3.23
N SER A 90 -6.02 1.00 -4.39
CA SER A 90 -6.16 -0.22 -5.20
C SER A 90 -5.13 -1.30 -4.90
N ASN A 91 -4.29 -1.13 -3.87
CA ASN A 91 -3.26 -2.10 -3.53
C ASN A 91 -3.90 -3.39 -3.00
N GLU A 92 -3.94 -4.43 -3.85
CA GLU A 92 -4.60 -5.70 -3.56
C GLU A 92 -4.04 -6.38 -2.30
N GLU A 93 -2.72 -6.36 -2.15
CA GLU A 93 -2.05 -7.02 -1.03
C GLU A 93 -2.36 -6.32 0.30
N ALA A 94 -2.31 -4.99 0.32
CA ALA A 94 -2.66 -4.21 1.52
C ALA A 94 -4.12 -4.39 1.94
N LEU A 95 -5.05 -4.49 0.97
CA LEU A 95 -6.46 -4.78 1.23
C LEU A 95 -6.66 -6.18 1.83
N LEU A 96 -5.96 -7.20 1.30
CA LEU A 96 -6.02 -8.56 1.82
C LEU A 96 -5.47 -8.66 3.25
N MET A 97 -4.28 -8.10 3.50
CA MET A 97 -3.70 -8.06 4.84
C MET A 97 -4.63 -7.34 5.83
N SER A 98 -5.21 -6.20 5.43
CA SER A 98 -6.17 -5.47 6.26
C SER A 98 -7.43 -6.26 6.57
N MET A 99 -7.93 -7.06 5.61
CA MET A 99 -9.06 -7.97 5.85
C MET A 99 -8.70 -9.09 6.83
N LYS A 100 -7.50 -9.67 6.75
CA LYS A 100 -7.02 -10.68 7.70
C LYS A 100 -6.97 -10.13 9.13
N ILE A 101 -6.37 -8.95 9.32
CA ILE A 101 -6.34 -8.29 10.65
C ILE A 101 -7.76 -7.97 11.14
N ALA A 102 -8.62 -7.45 10.26
CA ALA A 102 -10.01 -7.15 10.62
C ALA A 102 -10.77 -8.41 11.07
N LEU A 103 -10.53 -9.54 10.41
CA LEU A 103 -11.12 -10.83 10.76
C LEU A 103 -10.61 -11.33 12.11
N GLU A 104 -9.30 -11.27 12.36
CA GLU A 104 -8.71 -11.62 13.66
C GLU A 104 -9.28 -10.78 14.81
N LYS A 105 -9.55 -9.50 14.55
CA LYS A 105 -10.18 -8.57 15.48
C LYS A 105 -11.69 -8.68 15.54
N THR A 106 -12.30 -9.63 14.84
CA THR A 106 -13.76 -9.82 14.75
C THR A 106 -14.52 -8.59 14.23
N ASN A 107 -13.84 -7.71 13.47
CA ASN A 107 -14.43 -6.53 12.87
C ASN A 107 -15.03 -6.88 11.49
N TYR A 108 -16.14 -7.60 11.52
CA TYR A 108 -16.81 -8.13 10.32
C TYR A 108 -17.28 -7.04 9.36
N GLU A 109 -17.71 -5.88 9.87
CA GLU A 109 -18.09 -4.73 9.04
C GLU A 109 -16.90 -4.20 8.23
N LYS A 110 -15.71 -4.11 8.85
CA LYS A 110 -14.48 -3.72 8.13
C LYS A 110 -14.10 -4.78 7.07
N VAL A 111 -14.26 -6.07 7.37
CA VAL A 111 -14.03 -7.15 6.38
C VAL A 111 -14.95 -6.98 5.17
N LYS A 112 -16.25 -6.77 5.38
CA LYS A 112 -17.23 -6.57 4.29
C LYS A 112 -16.88 -5.36 3.42
N SER A 113 -16.62 -4.21 4.04
CA SER A 113 -16.26 -2.97 3.34
C SER A 113 -14.96 -3.10 2.51
N LEU A 114 -13.93 -3.73 3.09
CA LEU A 114 -12.68 -3.97 2.37
C LEU A 114 -12.85 -5.00 1.24
N SER A 115 -13.68 -6.02 1.44
CA SER A 115 -13.99 -7.04 0.43
C SER A 115 -14.71 -6.47 -0.80
N GLU A 116 -15.63 -5.53 -0.59
CA GLU A 116 -16.28 -4.79 -1.69
C GLU A 116 -15.25 -3.99 -2.49
N THR A 117 -14.40 -3.25 -1.79
CA THR A 117 -13.31 -2.48 -2.41
C THR A 117 -12.37 -3.39 -3.19
N PHE A 118 -11.92 -4.48 -2.57
CA PHE A 118 -11.05 -5.49 -3.17
C PHE A 118 -11.66 -6.08 -4.44
N SER A 119 -12.95 -6.42 -4.42
CA SER A 119 -13.64 -6.97 -5.60
C SER A 119 -13.64 -6.02 -6.79
N ASN A 120 -13.63 -4.71 -6.55
CA ASN A 120 -13.61 -3.70 -7.61
C ASN A 120 -12.21 -3.46 -8.20
N VAL A 121 -11.15 -3.63 -7.39
CA VAL A 121 -9.77 -3.30 -7.80
C VAL A 121 -8.93 -4.51 -8.16
N CYS A 122 -9.35 -5.70 -7.72
CA CYS A 122 -8.57 -6.91 -7.83
C CYS A 122 -8.29 -7.33 -9.28
N LYS A 123 -7.04 -7.77 -9.51
CA LYS A 123 -6.58 -8.33 -10.78
C LYS A 123 -5.82 -9.63 -10.58
N LYS A 124 -4.97 -9.72 -9.56
CA LYS A 124 -4.03 -10.84 -9.35
C LYS A 124 -4.45 -11.76 -8.23
N LEU A 125 -4.92 -11.22 -7.10
CA LEU A 125 -5.11 -11.97 -5.86
C LEU A 125 -6.60 -12.33 -5.62
N CYS A 126 -7.40 -12.42 -6.70
CA CYS A 126 -8.86 -12.41 -6.56
C CYS A 126 -9.43 -13.65 -5.89
N SER A 127 -8.75 -14.79 -6.05
CA SER A 127 -9.09 -16.04 -5.38
C SER A 127 -8.84 -16.01 -3.88
N GLU A 128 -7.91 -15.18 -3.38
CA GLU A 128 -7.57 -15.15 -1.95
C GLU A 128 -8.69 -14.55 -1.09
N LYS A 129 -9.49 -13.65 -1.67
CA LYS A 129 -10.68 -13.09 -1.01
C LYS A 129 -11.66 -14.19 -0.60
N ASP A 130 -11.83 -15.21 -1.43
CA ASP A 130 -12.86 -16.23 -1.23
C ASP A 130 -12.61 -17.04 0.05
N GLU A 131 -11.33 -17.28 0.41
CA GLU A 131 -10.95 -17.93 1.66
C GLU A 131 -11.29 -17.10 2.88
N ILE A 132 -11.03 -15.79 2.83
CA ILE A 132 -11.36 -14.84 3.89
C ILE A 132 -12.88 -14.79 4.09
N ILE A 133 -13.65 -14.68 3.01
CA ILE A 133 -15.12 -14.62 3.07
C ILE A 133 -15.72 -15.94 3.56
N LYS A 134 -15.17 -17.07 3.13
CA LYS A 134 -15.57 -18.38 3.66
C LYS A 134 -15.34 -18.46 5.16
N THR A 135 -14.20 -17.95 5.64
CA THR A 135 -13.89 -17.91 7.07
C THR A 135 -14.86 -17.01 7.82
N LEU A 136 -15.14 -15.81 7.31
CA LEU A 136 -16.14 -14.89 7.87
C LEU A 136 -17.51 -15.57 8.01
N ASN A 137 -18.01 -16.22 6.96
CA ASN A 137 -19.33 -16.88 6.96
C ASN A 137 -19.44 -18.04 7.96
N ASN A 138 -18.31 -18.64 8.36
CA ASN A 138 -18.29 -19.68 9.38
C ASN A 138 -18.24 -19.11 10.80
N LEU A 139 -17.77 -17.87 10.96
CA LEU A 139 -17.64 -17.17 12.25
C LEU A 139 -18.86 -16.31 12.57
N GLU A 140 -19.56 -15.79 11.56
CA GLU A 140 -20.82 -15.10 11.77
C GLU A 140 -21.88 -16.11 12.24
N PRO A 141 -22.58 -15.84 13.36
CA PRO A 141 -23.73 -16.65 13.73
C PRO A 141 -24.72 -16.60 12.57
N LYS A 142 -25.13 -17.78 12.08
CA LYS A 142 -26.23 -17.86 11.14
C LYS A 142 -27.44 -17.27 11.85
N ASN A 143 -27.86 -16.08 11.42
CA ASN A 143 -29.14 -15.52 11.82
C ASN A 143 -30.21 -16.45 11.23
N GLU A 144 -30.55 -17.50 11.96
CA GLU A 144 -31.78 -18.26 11.75
C GLU A 144 -32.92 -17.31 12.07
N SER A 145 -33.54 -16.78 11.02
CA SER A 145 -34.83 -16.10 11.09
C SER A 145 -35.95 -17.10 10.85
#